data_AF-A0A447P5C2-F1
#
_entry.id   AF-A0A447P5C2-F1
#
_cell.length_a   1.000
_cell.length_b   1.000
_cell.length_c   1.000
_cell.angle_alpha   90.00
_cell.angle_beta   90.00
_cell.angle_gamma   90.00
#
_symmetry.space_group_name_H-M   'P 1'
#
loop_
_entity.id
_entity.type
_entity.pdbx_description
1 polymer ?
#
loop_
_entity_poly.entity_id
_entity_poly.type
_entity_poly.pdbx_seq_one_letter_code
_entity_poly.pdbx_strand_id
1 'polypeptide(L)'
;MQTQWGFVVAGEQNTFKNKGNINISLNGTGALVSGNASQATLDGDINVTATEDGDNVYRGATGLDMTGNNNTLNIIGSVTVNGDYDKDSVMAGSSDTLMGMSISGSNNAVDLSGTLNINVSDMSNVDEQYLNTVGLDVAGDGNTVDLAGGININYTEDADGLESAVTGINISGDSSVTLSGESTLNIATVPGAR
;
A
#
# COMPACT_ATOMS: atom_id res chain seq x y z
N MET A 1 10.78 12.34 -11.09
CA MET A 1 9.61 11.69 -10.45
C MET A 1 8.38 12.54 -10.66
N GLN A 2 7.37 12.03 -11.37
CA GLN A 2 6.02 12.59 -11.28
C GLN A 2 5.35 11.95 -10.06
N THR A 3 4.88 12.75 -9.12
CA THR A 3 4.05 12.25 -8.02
C THR A 3 2.61 12.25 -8.50
N GLN A 4 1.98 11.07 -8.57
CA GLN A 4 0.58 10.91 -8.94
C GLN A 4 -0.24 10.54 -7.70
N TRP A 5 -1.35 11.24 -7.50
CA TRP A 5 -2.34 10.93 -6.47
C TRP A 5 -3.69 10.68 -7.13
N GLY A 6 -4.41 9.65 -6.70
CA GLY A 6 -5.79 9.43 -7.15
C GLY A 6 -6.74 10.49 -6.60
N PHE A 7 -6.66 10.76 -5.30
CA PHE A 7 -7.22 11.98 -4.72
C PHE A 7 -6.43 12.42 -3.49
N VAL A 8 -6.56 13.70 -3.16
CA VAL A 8 -5.93 14.33 -1.99
C VAL A 8 -6.98 15.03 -1.16
N VAL A 9 -7.01 14.76 0.15
CA VAL A 9 -7.78 15.53 1.15
C VAL A 9 -6.79 16.21 2.08
N ALA A 10 -6.63 17.52 1.91
CA ALA A 10 -5.68 18.35 2.67
C ALA A 10 -6.37 19.60 3.23
N GLY A 11 -5.86 20.13 4.35
CA GLY A 11 -6.48 21.24 5.07
C GLY A 11 -7.43 20.78 6.18
N GLU A 12 -8.24 21.68 6.72
CA GLU A 12 -9.05 21.41 7.92
C GLU A 12 -10.52 21.16 7.57
N GLN A 13 -11.13 20.19 8.27
CA GLN A 13 -12.59 19.96 8.26
C GLN A 13 -13.19 19.72 6.86
N ASN A 14 -12.41 19.13 5.96
CA ASN A 14 -12.91 18.79 4.64
C ASN A 14 -13.91 17.65 4.68
N THR A 15 -14.83 17.62 3.73
CA THR A 15 -15.67 16.45 3.45
C THR A 15 -15.51 16.05 1.98
N PHE A 16 -15.06 14.83 1.74
CA PHE A 16 -14.92 14.26 0.40
C PHE A 16 -15.74 12.99 0.26
N LYS A 17 -16.44 12.84 -0.88
CA LYS A 17 -17.21 11.63 -1.20
C LYS A 17 -16.99 11.26 -2.65
N ASN A 18 -16.62 10.01 -2.90
CA ASN A 18 -16.50 9.46 -4.24
C ASN A 18 -17.19 8.08 -4.30
N LYS A 19 -17.79 7.77 -5.44
CA LYS A 19 -18.44 6.47 -5.71
C LYS A 19 -17.78 5.67 -6.83
N GLY A 20 -16.78 6.24 -7.47
CA GLY A 20 -16.05 5.59 -8.55
C GLY A 20 -14.83 4.86 -8.01
N ASN A 21 -14.32 3.92 -8.79
CA ASN A 21 -13.02 3.33 -8.49
C ASN A 21 -11.90 4.35 -8.77
N ILE A 22 -10.84 4.27 -7.99
CA ILE A 22 -9.59 5.00 -8.19
C ILE A 22 -8.59 4.04 -8.81
N ASN A 23 -8.07 4.35 -9.98
CA ASN A 23 -7.06 3.53 -10.66
C ASN A 23 -5.82 4.38 -10.91
N ILE A 24 -4.68 3.95 -10.36
CA ILE A 24 -3.40 4.65 -10.42
C ILE A 24 -2.32 3.67 -10.92
N SER A 25 -1.45 4.18 -11.78
CA SER A 25 -0.27 3.48 -12.29
C SER A 25 0.97 4.35 -12.05
N LEU A 26 2.14 3.97 -12.55
CA LEU A 26 3.35 4.79 -12.47
C LEU A 26 3.74 5.16 -11.03
N ASN A 27 3.67 4.19 -10.11
CA ASN A 27 4.27 4.31 -8.77
C ASN A 27 3.59 5.38 -7.90
N GLY A 28 2.31 5.66 -8.17
CA GLY A 28 1.54 6.68 -7.49
C GLY A 28 0.93 6.23 -6.15
N THR A 29 0.22 7.17 -5.52
CA THR A 29 -0.58 6.94 -4.33
C THR A 29 -2.07 6.94 -4.66
N GLY A 30 -2.82 5.90 -4.29
CA GLY A 30 -4.26 5.83 -4.54
C GLY A 30 -5.04 6.95 -3.84
N ALA A 31 -4.81 7.11 -2.54
CA ALA A 31 -5.43 8.16 -1.74
C ALA A 31 -4.42 8.80 -0.78
N LEU A 32 -4.40 10.13 -0.71
CA LEU A 32 -3.63 10.88 0.29
C LEU A 32 -4.59 11.68 1.19
N VAL A 33 -4.55 11.44 2.50
CA VAL A 33 -5.31 12.20 3.50
C VAL A 33 -4.35 12.82 4.51
N SER A 34 -4.01 14.10 4.28
CA SER A 34 -3.04 14.86 5.06
C SER A 34 -3.65 16.02 5.84
N GLY A 35 -4.99 16.11 5.84
CA GLY A 35 -5.73 17.17 6.54
C GLY A 35 -5.77 17.04 8.06
N ASN A 36 -6.58 17.88 8.69
CA ASN A 36 -6.94 17.77 10.09
C ASN A 36 -8.46 17.75 10.25
N ALA A 37 -8.99 16.86 11.07
CA ALA A 37 -10.44 16.72 11.31
C ALA A 37 -11.26 16.55 10.02
N SER A 38 -10.68 15.95 8.97
CA SER A 38 -11.34 15.77 7.68
C SER A 38 -12.01 14.40 7.58
N GLN A 39 -13.08 14.34 6.81
CA GLN A 39 -13.87 13.14 6.59
C GLN A 39 -13.89 12.79 5.10
N ALA A 40 -13.51 11.57 4.77
CA ALA A 40 -13.55 11.05 3.41
C ALA A 40 -14.34 9.74 3.37
N THR A 41 -15.14 9.57 2.32
CA THR A 41 -15.80 8.29 2.02
C THR A 41 -15.56 7.92 0.57
N LEU A 42 -15.05 6.72 0.35
CA LEU A 42 -14.92 6.11 -0.96
C LEU A 42 -15.85 4.90 -1.03
N ASP A 43 -16.84 4.94 -1.92
CA ASP A 43 -17.73 3.82 -2.24
C ASP A 43 -17.28 3.24 -3.57
N GLY A 44 -16.19 2.48 -3.52
CA GLY A 44 -15.45 2.00 -4.68
C GLY A 44 -14.07 1.50 -4.30
N ASP A 45 -13.37 0.90 -5.26
CA ASP A 45 -12.06 0.30 -5.04
C ASP A 45 -10.92 1.31 -5.29
N ILE A 46 -9.80 1.10 -4.59
CA ILE A 46 -8.51 1.72 -4.93
C ILE A 46 -7.64 0.64 -5.56
N ASN A 47 -7.21 0.84 -6.80
CA ASN A 47 -6.28 -0.04 -7.50
C ASN A 47 -5.02 0.75 -7.87
N VAL A 48 -3.88 0.31 -7.37
CA VAL A 48 -2.57 0.93 -7.63
C VAL A 48 -1.64 -0.11 -8.23
N THR A 49 -0.96 0.24 -9.32
CA THR A 49 0.03 -0.62 -9.97
C THR A 49 1.38 0.09 -10.02
N ALA A 50 2.38 -0.52 -9.38
CA ALA A 50 3.77 -0.16 -9.54
C ALA A 50 4.26 -0.58 -10.93
N THR A 51 5.05 0.26 -11.58
CA THR A 51 5.60 0.04 -12.93
C THR A 51 7.00 0.64 -13.02
N GLU A 52 7.71 0.38 -14.11
CA GLU A 52 8.97 1.10 -14.38
C GLU A 52 8.72 2.62 -14.49
N ASP A 53 9.69 3.41 -14.01
CA ASP A 53 9.73 4.84 -14.24
C ASP A 53 10.48 5.19 -15.54
N GLY A 54 10.68 6.49 -15.79
CA GLY A 54 11.36 6.96 -17.00
C GLY A 54 12.84 6.57 -17.11
N ASP A 55 13.43 6.02 -16.04
CA ASP A 55 14.81 5.54 -15.99
C ASP A 55 14.89 3.99 -16.05
N ASN A 56 13.77 3.31 -16.38
CA ASN A 56 13.61 1.85 -16.38
C ASN A 56 13.90 1.22 -15.01
N VAL A 57 13.49 1.89 -13.94
CA VAL A 57 13.60 1.37 -12.57
C VAL A 57 12.22 1.09 -12.03
N TYR A 58 11.99 -0.14 -11.57
CA TYR A 58 10.79 -0.47 -10.81
C TYR A 58 10.83 0.18 -9.43
N ARG A 59 9.72 0.82 -9.07
CA ARG A 59 9.57 1.61 -7.84
C ARG A 59 8.40 1.07 -7.03
N GLY A 60 8.30 1.53 -5.80
CA GLY A 60 7.17 1.27 -4.92
C GLY A 60 5.91 2.00 -5.37
N ALA A 61 4.81 1.70 -4.70
CA ALA A 61 3.54 2.39 -4.86
C ALA A 61 2.75 2.29 -3.57
N THR A 62 1.82 3.22 -3.35
CA THR A 62 1.05 3.27 -2.10
C THR A 62 -0.45 3.21 -2.36
N GLY A 63 -1.16 2.26 -1.75
CA GLY A 63 -2.62 2.21 -1.84
C GLY A 63 -3.27 3.42 -1.17
N LEU A 64 -2.98 3.61 0.10
CA LEU A 64 -3.45 4.74 0.92
C LEU A 64 -2.31 5.28 1.78
N ASP A 65 -2.18 6.60 1.82
CA ASP A 65 -1.33 7.32 2.76
C ASP A 65 -2.14 8.34 3.57
N MET A 66 -2.14 8.20 4.89
CA MET A 66 -2.81 9.10 5.81
C MET A 66 -1.80 9.64 6.82
N THR A 67 -1.48 10.92 6.71
CA THR A 67 -0.39 11.56 7.49
C THR A 67 -0.87 12.71 8.38
N GLY A 68 -2.14 13.07 8.27
CA GLY A 68 -2.76 14.16 9.02
C GLY A 68 -3.13 13.77 10.46
N ASN A 69 -4.05 14.52 11.08
CA ASN A 69 -4.56 14.19 12.42
C ASN A 69 -6.09 14.22 12.47
N ASN A 70 -6.69 13.41 13.34
CA ASN A 70 -8.14 13.37 13.57
C ASN A 70 -8.96 13.14 12.30
N ASN A 71 -8.39 12.51 11.26
CA ASN A 71 -9.12 12.26 10.03
C ASN A 71 -9.90 10.96 10.12
N THR A 72 -10.98 10.88 9.37
CA THR A 72 -11.75 9.64 9.19
C THR A 72 -11.85 9.33 7.71
N LEU A 73 -11.46 8.12 7.33
CA LEU A 73 -11.64 7.60 5.98
C LEU A 73 -12.41 6.29 6.04
N ASN A 74 -13.54 6.23 5.35
CA ASN A 74 -14.30 5.00 5.16
C ASN A 74 -14.20 4.56 3.71
N ILE A 75 -13.73 3.33 3.47
CA ILE A 75 -13.63 2.70 2.16
C ILE A 75 -14.62 1.54 2.10
N ILE A 76 -15.70 1.77 1.36
CA ILE A 76 -16.70 0.80 0.97
C ILE A 76 -16.25 0.13 -0.34
N GLY A 77 -15.20 -0.68 -0.25
CA GLY A 77 -14.51 -1.28 -1.38
C GLY A 77 -13.18 -1.89 -0.91
N SER A 78 -12.36 -2.34 -1.85
CA SER A 78 -11.04 -2.92 -1.57
C SER A 78 -9.91 -1.95 -1.89
N VAL A 79 -8.75 -2.16 -1.27
CA VAL A 79 -7.49 -1.50 -1.66
C VAL A 79 -6.59 -2.59 -2.24
N THR A 80 -6.15 -2.42 -3.48
CA THR A 80 -5.29 -3.39 -4.19
C THR A 80 -4.03 -2.68 -4.66
N VAL A 81 -2.87 -3.20 -4.28
CA VAL A 81 -1.57 -2.74 -4.75
C VAL A 81 -0.85 -3.88 -5.46
N ASN A 82 -0.45 -3.65 -6.71
CA ASN A 82 0.20 -4.65 -7.55
C ASN A 82 1.62 -4.20 -7.88
N GLY A 83 2.58 -5.13 -7.81
CA GLY A 83 3.92 -5.02 -8.37
C GLY A 83 4.21 -6.25 -9.24
N ASP A 84 4.63 -6.02 -10.48
CA ASP A 84 5.04 -7.08 -11.40
C ASP A 84 6.40 -6.68 -11.96
N TYR A 85 7.46 -7.33 -11.47
CA TYR A 85 8.84 -6.99 -11.72
C TYR A 85 9.47 -8.11 -12.55
N ASP A 86 9.91 -7.73 -13.75
CA ASP A 86 10.47 -8.69 -14.69
C ASP A 86 11.84 -9.22 -14.27
N LYS A 87 12.24 -10.32 -14.90
CA LYS A 87 13.62 -10.81 -14.82
C LYS A 87 14.62 -9.78 -15.35
N ASP A 88 15.80 -9.75 -14.76
CA ASP A 88 16.89 -8.82 -15.05
C ASP A 88 16.52 -7.34 -14.86
N SER A 89 15.43 -7.06 -14.11
CA SER A 89 14.96 -5.69 -13.89
C SER A 89 15.68 -4.99 -12.73
N VAL A 90 15.85 -3.67 -12.86
CA VAL A 90 16.45 -2.83 -11.82
C VAL A 90 15.36 -2.32 -10.91
N MET A 91 15.61 -2.37 -9.60
CA MET A 91 14.69 -1.88 -8.59
C MET A 91 15.20 -0.61 -7.93
N ALA A 92 14.29 0.08 -7.25
CA ALA A 92 14.65 1.22 -6.42
C ALA A 92 15.46 0.84 -5.17
N GLY A 93 15.55 -0.45 -4.83
CA GLY A 93 16.25 -0.90 -3.62
C GLY A 93 15.52 -0.45 -2.36
N SER A 94 16.29 -0.27 -1.27
CA SER A 94 15.80 0.25 0.02
C SER A 94 15.31 1.70 0.00
N SER A 95 15.44 2.42 -1.11
CA SER A 95 14.95 3.79 -1.20
C SER A 95 13.44 3.88 -1.37
N ASP A 96 12.76 2.75 -1.56
CA ASP A 96 11.35 2.70 -1.89
C ASP A 96 10.66 1.45 -1.29
N THR A 97 9.34 1.39 -1.34
CA THR A 97 8.54 0.31 -0.75
C THR A 97 7.20 0.17 -1.45
N LEU A 98 6.77 -1.07 -1.69
CA LEU A 98 5.39 -1.35 -2.09
C LEU A 98 4.52 -1.37 -0.83
N MET A 99 3.68 -0.35 -0.66
CA MET A 99 2.92 -0.09 0.55
C MET A 99 1.41 -0.24 0.29
N GLY A 100 0.73 -1.11 1.03
CA GLY A 100 -0.73 -1.18 0.98
C GLY A 100 -1.37 0.07 1.59
N MET A 101 -1.16 0.26 2.88
CA MET A 101 -1.70 1.38 3.65
C MET A 101 -0.66 1.90 4.65
N SER A 102 -0.45 3.21 4.67
CA SER A 102 0.39 3.92 5.66
C SER A 102 -0.48 4.90 6.44
N ILE A 103 -0.60 4.69 7.75
CA ILE A 103 -1.40 5.54 8.66
C ILE A 103 -0.48 6.09 9.74
N SER A 104 -0.21 7.38 9.69
CA SER A 104 0.65 8.09 10.61
C SER A 104 -0.03 9.33 11.19
N GLY A 105 0.64 10.05 12.09
CA GLY A 105 0.05 11.17 12.82
C GLY A 105 -0.69 10.69 14.07
N SER A 106 -1.82 11.31 14.39
CA SER A 106 -2.57 10.98 15.60
C SER A 106 -4.08 10.99 15.42
N ASN A 107 -4.75 10.07 16.12
CA ASN A 107 -6.21 9.95 16.18
C ASN A 107 -6.88 9.80 14.81
N ASN A 108 -6.20 9.23 13.83
CA ASN A 108 -6.80 8.92 12.54
C ASN A 108 -7.61 7.62 12.63
N ALA A 109 -8.69 7.55 11.87
CA ALA A 109 -9.55 6.38 11.78
C ALA A 109 -9.71 5.95 10.32
N VAL A 110 -9.45 4.68 10.05
CA VAL A 110 -9.69 4.08 8.73
C VAL A 110 -10.54 2.84 8.87
N ASP A 111 -11.68 2.83 8.19
CA ASP A 111 -12.54 1.67 8.06
C ASP A 111 -12.45 1.16 6.62
N LEU A 112 -11.87 -0.03 6.42
CA LEU A 112 -11.84 -0.72 5.13
C LEU A 112 -12.79 -1.91 5.19
N SER A 113 -13.94 -1.77 4.53
CA SER A 113 -14.96 -2.83 4.52
C SER A 113 -14.62 -4.02 3.60
N GLY A 114 -13.92 -3.75 2.49
CA GLY A 114 -13.37 -4.77 1.61
C GLY A 114 -12.02 -5.27 2.11
N THR A 115 -11.26 -5.87 1.20
CA THR A 115 -9.98 -6.49 1.55
C THR A 115 -8.82 -5.59 1.15
N LEU A 116 -7.76 -5.58 1.97
CA LEU A 116 -6.47 -5.04 1.58
C LEU A 116 -5.70 -6.14 0.84
N ASN A 117 -5.47 -5.96 -0.46
CA ASN A 117 -4.74 -6.91 -1.30
C ASN A 117 -3.40 -6.33 -1.73
N ILE A 118 -2.35 -7.11 -1.57
CA ILE A 118 -1.04 -6.83 -2.17
C ILE A 118 -0.64 -8.05 -3.00
N ASN A 119 -0.34 -7.81 -4.27
CA ASN A 119 0.10 -8.86 -5.19
C ASN A 119 1.46 -8.46 -5.76
N VAL A 120 2.47 -9.30 -5.53
CA VAL A 120 3.83 -9.08 -6.00
C VAL A 120 4.33 -10.30 -6.74
N SER A 121 4.81 -10.06 -7.94
CA SER A 121 5.61 -10.98 -8.74
C SER A 121 6.99 -10.35 -8.89
N ASP A 122 7.93 -10.72 -8.02
CA ASP A 122 9.31 -10.25 -8.04
C ASP A 122 10.21 -11.26 -8.76
N MET A 123 10.31 -11.13 -10.08
CA MET A 123 11.20 -12.00 -10.86
C MET A 123 12.61 -11.43 -11.02
N SER A 124 12.95 -10.33 -10.33
CA SER A 124 14.27 -9.73 -10.46
C SER A 124 15.35 -10.63 -9.85
N ASN A 125 16.46 -10.72 -10.58
CA ASN A 125 17.64 -11.51 -10.26
C ASN A 125 18.91 -10.68 -10.44
N VAL A 126 18.78 -9.35 -10.40
CA VAL A 126 19.92 -8.42 -10.45
C VAL A 126 20.50 -8.31 -9.04
N ASP A 127 21.81 -8.47 -8.92
CA ASP A 127 22.51 -8.38 -7.64
C ASP A 127 22.18 -7.06 -6.91
N GLU A 128 21.98 -7.16 -5.59
CA GLU A 128 21.69 -6.04 -4.69
C GLU A 128 20.36 -5.30 -4.95
N GLN A 129 19.50 -5.82 -5.82
CA GLN A 129 18.17 -5.25 -6.09
C GLN A 129 17.10 -5.96 -5.26
N TYR A 130 16.29 -5.18 -4.55
CA TYR A 130 15.15 -5.66 -3.77
C TYR A 130 14.15 -4.53 -3.61
N LEU A 131 12.90 -4.86 -3.27
CA LEU A 131 11.90 -3.87 -2.90
C LEU A 131 11.01 -4.44 -1.80
N ASN A 132 11.07 -3.80 -0.64
CA ASN A 132 10.27 -4.24 0.49
C ASN A 132 8.78 -4.07 0.22
N THR A 133 8.00 -5.00 0.76
CA THR A 133 6.55 -4.99 0.70
C THR A 133 5.97 -4.87 2.10
N VAL A 134 5.07 -3.91 2.29
CA VAL A 134 4.37 -3.69 3.56
C VAL A 134 2.87 -3.63 3.31
N GLY A 135 2.13 -4.51 3.99
CA GLY A 135 0.68 -4.52 4.05
C GLY A 135 0.11 -3.23 4.61
N LEU A 136 0.18 -3.12 5.93
CA LEU A 136 -0.28 -1.98 6.70
C LEU A 136 0.84 -1.51 7.62
N ASP A 137 1.17 -0.23 7.56
CA ASP A 137 2.03 0.45 8.53
C ASP A 137 1.20 1.47 9.33
N VAL A 138 1.21 1.36 10.66
CA VAL A 138 0.56 2.30 11.57
C VAL A 138 1.60 2.91 12.50
N ALA A 139 1.73 4.22 12.48
CA ALA A 139 2.69 4.97 13.28
C ALA A 139 2.02 6.10 14.08
N GLY A 140 2.53 6.37 15.28
CA GLY A 140 1.98 7.37 16.20
C GLY A 140 0.85 6.83 17.08
N ASP A 141 0.12 7.74 17.73
CA ASP A 141 -0.78 7.41 18.83
C ASP A 141 -2.25 7.71 18.49
N GLY A 142 -3.15 6.88 19.01
CA GLY A 142 -4.59 7.00 18.87
C GLY A 142 -5.14 6.62 17.50
N ASN A 143 -4.30 6.12 16.58
CA ASN A 143 -4.79 5.70 15.27
C ASN A 143 -5.56 4.38 15.39
N THR A 144 -6.63 4.27 14.61
CA THR A 144 -7.51 3.09 14.57
C THR A 144 -7.69 2.65 13.13
N VAL A 145 -7.46 1.37 12.86
CA VAL A 145 -7.68 0.79 11.53
C VAL A 145 -8.53 -0.47 11.67
N ASP A 146 -9.68 -0.51 11.00
CA ASP A 146 -10.52 -1.70 10.89
C ASP A 146 -10.41 -2.29 9.48
N LEU A 147 -9.87 -3.51 9.41
CA LEU A 147 -9.75 -4.31 8.19
C LEU A 147 -10.84 -5.39 8.20
N ALA A 148 -12.07 -4.98 7.92
CA ALA A 148 -13.23 -5.85 8.04
C ALA A 148 -13.19 -7.01 7.02
N GLY A 149 -12.69 -6.76 5.80
CA GLY A 149 -12.49 -7.78 4.77
C GLY A 149 -11.13 -8.48 4.83
N GLY A 150 -10.30 -8.20 5.83
CA GLY A 150 -9.00 -8.85 6.02
C GLY A 150 -7.86 -8.26 5.18
N ILE A 151 -6.71 -8.95 5.22
CA ILE A 151 -5.51 -8.60 4.46
C ILE A 151 -4.97 -9.83 3.71
N ASN A 152 -4.72 -9.68 2.42
CA ASN A 152 -4.13 -10.71 1.58
C ASN A 152 -2.84 -10.20 0.94
N ILE A 153 -1.73 -10.87 1.22
CA ILE A 153 -0.44 -10.61 0.60
C ILE A 153 -0.02 -11.85 -0.16
N ASN A 154 0.08 -11.72 -1.49
CA ASN A 154 0.60 -12.73 -2.39
C ASN A 154 1.94 -12.24 -2.90
N TYR A 155 3.03 -12.89 -2.47
CA TYR A 155 4.39 -12.53 -2.85
C TYR A 155 5.04 -13.72 -3.53
N THR A 156 5.52 -13.54 -4.75
CA THR A 156 6.27 -14.55 -5.49
C THR A 156 7.64 -13.99 -5.85
N GLU A 157 8.70 -14.76 -5.68
CA GLU A 157 10.07 -14.34 -6.01
C GLU A 157 10.85 -15.35 -6.87
N ASP A 158 11.81 -14.87 -7.68
CA ASP A 158 12.80 -15.72 -8.36
C ASP A 158 13.86 -16.23 -7.35
N ALA A 159 14.15 -17.53 -7.39
CA ALA A 159 15.11 -18.16 -6.47
C ALA A 159 16.57 -17.70 -6.64
N ASP A 160 16.91 -17.14 -7.80
CA ASP A 160 18.22 -16.53 -8.06
C ASP A 160 18.25 -15.03 -7.69
N GLY A 161 17.12 -14.46 -7.24
CA GLY A 161 16.99 -13.08 -6.77
C GLY A 161 17.46 -12.86 -5.33
N LEU A 162 17.55 -11.58 -4.96
CA LEU A 162 17.81 -11.19 -3.58
C LEU A 162 16.49 -11.13 -2.79
N GLU A 163 16.47 -11.74 -1.61
CA GLU A 163 15.28 -11.76 -0.74
C GLU A 163 14.85 -10.34 -0.34
N SER A 164 13.57 -10.02 -0.57
CA SER A 164 12.93 -8.78 -0.13
C SER A 164 12.11 -9.02 1.15
N ALA A 165 12.08 -8.04 2.05
CA ALA A 165 11.27 -8.18 3.27
C ALA A 165 9.76 -7.99 2.95
N VAL A 166 8.94 -8.91 3.44
CA VAL A 166 7.48 -8.84 3.38
C VAL A 166 6.90 -8.70 4.79
N THR A 167 6.28 -7.55 5.06
CA THR A 167 5.66 -7.24 6.36
C THR A 167 4.14 -7.18 6.21
N GLY A 168 3.41 -7.97 6.99
CA GLY A 168 1.94 -7.94 6.98
C GLY A 168 1.37 -6.67 7.61
N ILE A 169 1.56 -6.52 8.92
CA ILE A 169 1.10 -5.36 9.68
C ILE A 169 2.23 -4.93 10.61
N ASN A 170 2.58 -3.65 10.56
CA ASN A 170 3.48 -3.01 11.49
C ASN A 170 2.73 -1.94 12.28
N ILE A 171 2.95 -1.89 13.60
CA ILE A 171 2.33 -0.90 14.50
C ILE A 171 3.42 -0.33 15.40
N SER A 172 3.59 0.98 15.36
CA SER A 172 4.54 1.72 16.19
C SER A 172 3.84 2.89 16.89
N GLY A 173 3.74 2.81 18.22
CA GLY A 173 2.98 3.77 19.04
C GLY A 173 1.74 3.14 19.68
N ASP A 174 0.93 3.96 20.33
CA ASP A 174 -0.29 3.54 21.02
C ASP A 174 -1.50 3.60 20.07
N SER A 175 -1.56 2.67 19.13
CA SER A 175 -2.59 2.58 18.09
C SER A 175 -3.22 1.19 18.06
N SER A 176 -4.41 1.07 17.45
CA SER A 176 -5.12 -0.21 17.33
C SER A 176 -5.42 -0.58 15.88
N VAL A 177 -5.26 -1.87 15.59
CA VAL A 177 -5.66 -2.48 14.32
C VAL A 177 -6.58 -3.64 14.65
N THR A 178 -7.76 -3.66 14.02
CA THR A 178 -8.71 -4.76 14.10
C THR A 178 -8.69 -5.50 12.77
N LEU A 179 -8.45 -6.81 12.82
CA LEU A 179 -8.45 -7.68 11.66
C LEU A 179 -9.57 -8.71 11.81
N SER A 180 -10.64 -8.55 11.02
CA SER A 180 -11.87 -9.34 11.19
C SER A 180 -12.13 -10.33 10.04
N GLY A 181 -11.66 -10.02 8.83
CA GLY A 181 -11.84 -10.85 7.65
C GLY A 181 -10.79 -11.96 7.50
N GLU A 182 -11.03 -12.86 6.55
CA GLU A 182 -10.02 -13.85 6.17
C GLU A 182 -8.77 -13.14 5.66
N SER A 183 -7.61 -13.59 6.14
CA SER A 183 -6.34 -12.95 5.85
C SER A 183 -5.30 -13.99 5.51
N THR A 184 -4.55 -13.76 4.44
CA THR A 184 -3.55 -14.69 3.93
C THR A 184 -2.21 -14.01 3.71
N LEU A 185 -1.13 -14.66 4.14
CA LEU A 185 0.23 -14.36 3.68
C LEU A 185 0.71 -15.58 2.89
N ASN A 186 0.84 -15.42 1.58
CA ASN A 186 1.33 -16.44 0.68
C ASN A 186 2.66 -15.97 0.09
N ILE A 187 3.74 -16.66 0.43
CA ILE A 187 5.09 -16.40 -0.08
C ILE A 187 5.55 -17.63 -0.85
N ALA A 188 5.92 -17.46 -2.11
CA ALA A 188 6.36 -18.53 -2.98
C ALA A 188 7.67 -18.17 -3.69
N THR A 189 8.65 -19.06 -3.62
CA THR A 189 9.89 -18.93 -4.41
C THR A 189 9.78 -19.82 -5.65
N VAL A 190 10.02 -19.25 -6.82
CA VAL A 190 10.00 -19.94 -8.11
C VAL A 190 11.45 -20.26 -8.52
N PRO A 191 11.79 -21.54 -8.75
CA PRO A 191 13.12 -21.90 -9.24
C PRO A 191 13.42 -21.26 -10.60
N GLY A 192 14.57 -20.61 -10.73
CA GLY A 192 15.07 -20.09 -12.00
C GLY A 192 15.43 -21.21 -12.99
N ALA A 193 15.19 -20.98 -14.28
CA ALA A 193 15.76 -21.79 -15.35
C ALA A 193 17.20 -21.33 -15.59
N ARG A 194 18.17 -22.21 -15.27
CA ARG A 194 19.59 -22.01 -15.56
C ARG A 194 19.92 -22.07 -17.05
#